data_AF-A0A453GT50-F1
#
_entry.id   AF-A0A453GT50-F1
#
_cell.length_a   1.000
_cell.length_b   1.000
_cell.length_c   1.000
_cell.angle_alpha   90.00
_cell.angle_beta   90.00
_cell.angle_gamma   90.00
#
_symmetry.space_group_name_H-M   'P 1'
#
loop_
_entity.id
_entity.type
_entity.pdbx_description
1 polymer ?
#
loop_
_entity_poly.entity_id
_entity_poly.type
_entity_poly.pdbx_seq_one_letter_code
_entity_poly.pdbx_strand_id
1 'polypeptide(L)'
;KTPAAEAAAAPPAPGLGMEGEPPPSAAASASAACSGSGPGGGGGGEKGAPCQECGEQPWKYRCPGCSRLTCSLPCVQAHKRRTACSGKRPRTVPVPLAQFDDNQLLSDYNLLEETSMVRESAHRLLGGFGRNFGCGFEGRHGAQLPPWLSFLRKAAERRGVQLAFQPTGMTRREQNRSRHDRRY
;
A
#
# COMPACT_ATOMS: atom_id res chain seq x y z
N LYS A 1 -35.86 0.38 54.64
CA LYS A 1 -37.00 1.21 54.19
C LYS A 1 -36.59 1.86 52.87
N THR A 2 -37.10 1.36 51.74
CA THR A 2 -36.89 1.94 50.40
C THR A 2 -37.67 3.26 50.25
N PRO A 3 -37.24 4.12 49.30
CA PRO A 3 -37.95 4.25 48.01
C PRO A 3 -36.98 4.09 46.81
N ALA A 4 -37.33 3.63 45.60
CA ALA A 4 -38.62 3.46 44.89
C ALA A 4 -39.23 4.74 44.28
N ALA A 5 -38.61 5.23 43.19
CA ALA A 5 -39.12 6.13 42.14
C ALA A 5 -37.89 6.47 41.22
N GLU A 6 -37.96 6.62 39.89
CA GLU A 6 -39.00 6.40 38.89
C GLU A 6 -38.32 6.15 37.52
N ALA A 7 -38.96 5.41 36.60
CA ALA A 7 -38.38 5.11 35.29
C ALA A 7 -38.85 6.12 34.22
N ALA A 8 -37.91 6.79 33.56
CA ALA A 8 -38.19 7.65 32.41
C ALA A 8 -37.74 6.97 31.10
N ALA A 9 -38.70 6.47 30.32
CA ALA A 9 -38.45 5.91 29.00
C ALA A 9 -38.30 7.03 27.95
N ALA A 10 -37.26 6.94 27.10
CA ALA A 10 -37.08 7.83 25.95
C ALA A 10 -37.62 7.16 24.66
N PRO A 11 -38.41 7.85 23.82
CA PRO A 11 -39.00 7.27 22.62
C PRO A 11 -38.01 7.19 21.43
N PRO A 12 -38.14 6.20 20.54
CA PRO A 12 -37.36 6.11 19.31
C PRO A 12 -37.95 6.98 18.18
N ALA A 13 -37.08 7.64 17.40
CA ALA A 13 -37.43 8.40 16.20
C ALA A 13 -36.24 8.37 15.21
N PRO A 14 -36.42 8.72 13.92
CA PRO A 14 -36.79 7.72 12.91
C PRO A 14 -35.69 7.52 11.85
N GLY A 15 -35.80 6.43 11.09
CA GLY A 15 -34.89 6.14 9.99
C GLY A 15 -35.02 7.13 8.83
N LEU A 16 -33.88 7.50 8.24
CA LEU A 16 -33.79 8.16 6.94
C LEU A 16 -32.95 7.30 6.02
N GLY A 17 -33.62 6.62 5.09
CA GLY A 17 -32.98 6.11 3.88
C GLY A 17 -32.73 7.27 2.92
N MET A 18 -31.57 7.24 2.26
CA MET A 18 -31.34 8.00 1.02
C MET A 18 -30.36 7.24 0.14
N GLU A 19 -30.90 6.35 -0.69
CA GLU A 19 -30.28 5.94 -1.94
C GLU A 19 -29.87 7.16 -2.81
N GLY A 20 -28.72 7.05 -3.49
CA GLY A 20 -28.12 8.18 -4.21
C GLY A 20 -26.93 7.79 -5.11
N GLU A 21 -27.21 7.09 -6.21
CA GLU A 21 -26.38 7.02 -7.42
C GLU A 21 -26.80 8.14 -8.42
N PRO A 22 -26.07 8.41 -9.54
CA PRO A 22 -24.69 8.04 -9.88
C PRO A 22 -23.82 9.34 -9.96
N PRO A 23 -23.42 10.00 -11.10
CA PRO A 23 -23.16 9.62 -12.50
C PRO A 23 -21.64 9.51 -12.85
N PRO A 24 -21.26 8.89 -14.00
CA PRO A 24 -19.86 8.67 -14.38
C PRO A 24 -19.29 9.67 -15.43
N SER A 25 -17.98 9.96 -15.35
CA SER A 25 -17.14 10.36 -16.49
C SER A 25 -15.70 9.84 -16.25
N ALA A 26 -15.05 9.05 -17.12
CA ALA A 26 -14.85 9.10 -18.57
C ALA A 26 -13.70 10.03 -19.03
N ALA A 27 -12.46 9.66 -18.71
CA ALA A 27 -11.25 9.87 -19.53
C ALA A 27 -10.16 8.91 -19.00
N ALA A 28 -9.86 7.77 -19.63
CA ALA A 28 -9.26 7.58 -20.95
C ALA A 28 -7.83 8.16 -21.07
N SER A 29 -6.84 7.30 -20.82
CA SER A 29 -5.52 7.32 -21.44
C SER A 29 -5.02 5.89 -21.52
N ALA A 30 -4.79 5.40 -22.74
CA ALA A 30 -4.53 3.99 -23.01
C ALA A 30 -3.05 3.70 -23.24
N SER A 31 -2.67 2.45 -22.95
CA SER A 31 -1.63 1.68 -23.63
C SER A 31 -0.18 2.19 -23.65
N ALA A 32 0.66 1.51 -22.87
CA ALA A 32 1.96 1.03 -23.35
C ALA A 32 2.26 -0.34 -22.72
N ALA A 33 1.89 -1.41 -23.43
CA ALA A 33 2.31 -2.77 -23.06
C ALA A 33 3.70 -3.03 -23.65
N CYS A 34 4.71 -3.28 -22.80
CA CYS A 34 5.96 -3.89 -23.21
C CYS A 34 5.96 -5.38 -22.82
N SER A 35 5.59 -6.23 -23.78
CA SER A 35 5.66 -7.68 -23.65
C SER A 35 7.13 -8.13 -23.64
N GLY A 36 7.74 -8.20 -22.45
CA GLY A 36 9.04 -8.83 -22.24
C GLY A 36 8.89 -10.36 -22.15
N SER A 37 9.09 -11.06 -23.26
CA SER A 37 9.03 -12.53 -23.31
C SER A 37 10.18 -13.17 -22.54
N GLY A 38 9.87 -13.87 -21.43
CA GLY A 38 10.80 -14.74 -20.71
C GLY A 38 10.34 -16.20 -20.75
N PRO A 39 11.19 -17.17 -21.15
CA PRO A 39 10.79 -18.58 -21.27
C PRO A 39 11.00 -19.38 -19.98
N GLY A 40 10.26 -20.48 -19.83
CA GLY A 40 10.46 -21.49 -18.77
C GLY A 40 9.37 -21.46 -17.69
N GLY A 41 8.79 -22.58 -17.25
CA GLY A 41 8.98 -23.97 -17.67
C GLY A 41 7.69 -24.78 -17.56
N GLY A 42 7.60 -25.87 -18.31
CA GLY A 42 6.38 -26.68 -18.43
C GLY A 42 6.05 -27.47 -17.16
N GLY A 43 4.76 -27.55 -16.85
CA GLY A 43 4.19 -28.45 -15.86
C GLY A 43 2.87 -28.99 -16.37
N GLY A 44 2.93 -29.97 -17.27
CA GLY A 44 1.75 -30.64 -17.85
C GLY A 44 1.04 -31.50 -16.81
N GLY A 45 0.29 -30.87 -15.91
CA GLY A 45 -0.53 -31.57 -14.92
C GLY A 45 -1.71 -32.26 -15.59
N GLU A 46 -1.85 -33.56 -15.36
CA GLU A 46 -2.92 -34.40 -15.89
C GLU A 46 -4.30 -33.80 -15.54
N LYS A 47 -5.15 -33.66 -16.58
CA LYS A 47 -6.49 -33.09 -16.46
C LYS A 47 -7.47 -34.11 -15.84
N GLY A 48 -7.30 -34.41 -14.56
CA GLY A 48 -8.11 -35.42 -13.86
C GLY A 48 -8.55 -35.05 -12.44
N ALA A 49 -7.77 -34.27 -11.68
CA ALA A 49 -8.14 -33.98 -10.29
C ALA A 49 -9.34 -33.00 -10.19
N PRO A 50 -10.33 -33.26 -9.34
CA PRO A 50 -11.38 -32.29 -9.03
C PRO A 50 -10.81 -31.15 -8.16
N CYS A 51 -11.51 -30.03 -8.17
CA CYS A 51 -11.25 -28.92 -7.25
C CYS A 51 -11.41 -29.34 -5.80
N GLN A 52 -10.43 -29.02 -4.95
CA GLN A 52 -10.42 -29.37 -3.52
C GLN A 52 -11.42 -28.55 -2.68
N GLU A 53 -12.07 -27.55 -3.28
CA GLU A 53 -13.05 -26.68 -2.62
C GLU A 53 -14.49 -26.89 -3.11
N CYS A 54 -14.69 -27.27 -4.38
CA CYS A 54 -16.00 -27.47 -5.03
C CYS A 54 -16.32 -28.94 -5.34
N GLY A 55 -15.32 -29.81 -5.57
CA GLY A 55 -15.50 -31.22 -5.94
C GLY A 55 -16.08 -31.47 -7.35
N GLU A 56 -16.97 -30.61 -7.81
CA GLU A 56 -17.75 -30.75 -9.06
C GLU A 56 -16.93 -30.62 -10.34
N GLN A 57 -15.99 -29.68 -10.37
CA GLN A 57 -15.27 -29.29 -11.59
C GLN A 57 -13.77 -29.61 -11.48
N PRO A 58 -13.10 -29.93 -12.60
CA PRO A 58 -11.64 -30.08 -12.63
C PRO A 58 -10.96 -28.78 -12.17
N TRP A 59 -9.78 -28.91 -11.57
CA TRP A 59 -9.02 -27.73 -11.13
C TRP A 59 -8.53 -26.91 -12.33
N LYS A 60 -8.47 -25.58 -12.13
CA LYS A 60 -7.96 -24.61 -13.11
C LYS A 60 -6.87 -23.71 -12.54
N TYR A 61 -6.89 -23.45 -11.23
CA TYR A 61 -5.95 -22.56 -10.55
C TYR A 61 -5.33 -23.24 -9.32
N ARG A 62 -4.03 -23.04 -9.11
CA ARG A 62 -3.28 -23.51 -7.93
C ARG A 62 -2.88 -22.32 -7.06
N CYS A 63 -3.18 -22.37 -5.77
CA CYS A 63 -2.81 -21.29 -4.85
C CYS A 63 -1.29 -21.28 -4.57
N PRO A 64 -0.56 -20.15 -4.72
CA PRO A 64 0.90 -20.12 -4.52
C PRO A 64 1.32 -20.17 -3.05
N GLY A 65 0.41 -19.93 -2.11
CA GLY A 65 0.68 -20.00 -0.66
C GLY A 65 0.50 -21.38 -0.05
N CYS A 66 -0.59 -22.08 -0.42
CA CYS A 66 -1.00 -23.35 0.21
C CYS A 66 -1.19 -24.51 -0.77
N SER A 67 -0.77 -24.35 -2.04
CA SER A 67 -0.86 -25.32 -3.14
C SER A 67 -2.25 -25.90 -3.46
N ARG A 68 -3.32 -25.45 -2.79
CA ARG A 68 -4.72 -25.86 -3.02
C ARG A 68 -5.13 -25.68 -4.48
N LEU A 69 -5.83 -26.70 -4.99
CA LEU A 69 -6.35 -26.76 -6.36
C LEU A 69 -7.81 -26.29 -6.40
N THR A 70 -8.10 -25.32 -7.27
CA THR A 70 -9.40 -24.61 -7.31
C THR A 70 -9.98 -24.50 -8.72
N CYS A 71 -11.31 -24.65 -8.84
CA CYS A 71 -12.06 -24.55 -10.10
C CYS A 71 -12.24 -23.09 -10.57
N SER A 72 -12.55 -22.16 -9.64
CA SER A 72 -13.03 -20.81 -9.96
C SER A 72 -12.69 -19.76 -8.89
N LEU A 73 -12.88 -18.47 -9.20
CA LEU A 73 -12.70 -17.35 -8.26
C LEU A 73 -13.45 -17.49 -6.92
N PRO A 74 -14.74 -17.89 -6.85
CA PRO A 74 -15.40 -18.10 -5.55
C PRO A 74 -14.72 -19.22 -4.74
N CYS A 75 -14.16 -20.25 -5.37
CA CYS A 75 -13.36 -21.27 -4.68
C CYS A 75 -11.99 -20.74 -4.21
N VAL A 76 -11.38 -19.81 -4.95
CA VAL A 76 -10.18 -19.09 -4.50
C VAL A 76 -10.50 -18.25 -3.26
N GLN A 77 -11.64 -17.56 -3.22
CA GLN A 77 -12.02 -16.76 -2.05
C GLN A 77 -12.49 -17.63 -0.87
N ALA A 78 -13.23 -18.71 -1.13
CA ALA A 78 -13.69 -19.64 -0.12
C ALA A 78 -12.53 -20.30 0.63
N HIS A 79 -11.49 -20.80 -0.06
CA HIS A 79 -10.34 -21.37 0.64
C HIS A 79 -9.60 -20.32 1.47
N LYS A 80 -9.38 -19.11 0.93
CA LYS A 80 -8.71 -18.04 1.67
C LYS A 80 -9.42 -17.69 2.98
N ARG A 81 -10.76 -17.72 2.98
CA ARG A 81 -11.58 -17.56 4.20
C ARG A 81 -11.52 -18.78 5.12
N ARG A 82 -11.69 -20.00 4.58
CA ARG A 82 -11.72 -21.25 5.36
C ARG A 82 -10.39 -21.64 6.00
N THR A 83 -9.27 -21.42 5.30
CA THR A 83 -7.91 -21.80 5.75
C THR A 83 -7.05 -20.60 6.17
N ALA A 84 -7.66 -19.42 6.33
CA ALA A 84 -6.98 -18.15 6.64
C ALA A 84 -5.78 -17.84 5.71
N CYS A 85 -5.80 -18.34 4.47
CA CYS A 85 -4.66 -18.26 3.58
C CYS A 85 -4.51 -16.85 2.96
N SER A 86 -3.35 -16.21 3.17
CA SER A 86 -3.00 -14.94 2.51
C SER A 86 -2.99 -15.04 0.96
N GLY A 87 -2.76 -16.24 0.42
CA GLY A 87 -2.65 -16.46 -1.03
C GLY A 87 -1.38 -15.91 -1.66
N LYS A 88 -0.37 -15.59 -0.84
CA LYS A 88 1.00 -15.24 -1.25
C LYS A 88 1.95 -16.36 -0.81
N ARG A 89 2.98 -16.68 -1.60
CA ARG A 89 4.06 -17.59 -1.18
C ARG A 89 4.84 -16.92 -0.04
N PRO A 90 5.07 -17.56 1.12
CA PRO A 90 5.96 -17.00 2.12
C PRO A 90 7.39 -16.95 1.53
N ARG A 91 7.98 -15.75 1.46
CA ARG A 91 9.29 -15.54 0.83
C ARG A 91 10.47 -15.82 1.78
N THR A 92 10.28 -15.61 3.08
CA THR A 92 11.35 -15.60 4.10
C THR A 92 11.11 -16.66 5.18
N VAL A 93 11.03 -17.93 4.78
CA VAL A 93 10.95 -19.06 5.74
C VAL A 93 12.39 -19.47 6.07
N PRO A 94 12.81 -19.52 7.35
CA PRO A 94 14.15 -19.99 7.69
C PRO A 94 14.28 -21.48 7.35
N VAL A 95 15.28 -21.82 6.54
CA VAL A 95 15.58 -23.20 6.13
C VAL A 95 16.86 -23.66 6.82
N PRO A 96 16.93 -24.88 7.39
CA PRO A 96 18.17 -25.43 7.92
C PRO A 96 19.24 -25.54 6.84
N LEU A 97 20.52 -25.33 7.18
CA LEU A 97 21.63 -25.37 6.20
C LEU A 97 21.69 -26.67 5.37
N ALA A 98 21.27 -27.80 5.93
CA ALA A 98 21.22 -29.09 5.25
C ALA A 98 20.12 -29.22 4.16
N GLN A 99 19.21 -28.25 4.06
CA GLN A 99 18.12 -28.18 3.09
C GLN A 99 18.19 -26.90 2.23
N PHE A 100 19.35 -26.24 2.21
CA PHE A 100 19.57 -25.02 1.45
C PHE A 100 19.87 -25.34 -0.01
N ASP A 101 18.83 -25.31 -0.85
CA ASP A 101 18.93 -25.49 -2.30
C ASP A 101 19.20 -24.17 -3.03
N ASP A 102 19.79 -24.25 -4.23
CA ASP A 102 19.97 -23.11 -5.15
C ASP A 102 18.65 -22.37 -5.45
N ASN A 103 17.52 -23.07 -5.42
CA ASN A 103 16.19 -22.49 -5.58
C ASN A 103 15.83 -21.48 -4.47
N GLN A 104 16.34 -21.68 -3.25
CA GLN A 104 16.17 -20.73 -2.15
C GLN A 104 17.10 -19.52 -2.35
N LEU A 105 18.37 -19.76 -2.72
CA LEU A 105 19.33 -18.71 -3.03
C LEU A 105 18.82 -17.75 -4.13
N LEU A 106 18.23 -18.28 -5.20
CA LEU A 106 17.59 -17.48 -6.26
C LEU A 106 16.34 -16.74 -5.76
N SER A 107 15.54 -17.36 -4.90
CA SER A 107 14.36 -16.73 -4.27
C SER A 107 14.76 -15.52 -3.41
N ASP A 108 15.87 -15.63 -2.68
CA ASP A 108 16.40 -14.58 -1.82
C ASP A 108 17.10 -13.47 -2.61
N TYR A 109 17.87 -13.83 -3.65
CA TYR A 109 18.45 -12.85 -4.59
C TYR A 109 17.36 -11.99 -5.24
N ASN A 110 16.32 -12.62 -5.78
CA ASN A 110 15.20 -11.91 -6.39
C ASN A 110 14.45 -11.02 -5.38
N LEU A 111 14.35 -11.44 -4.11
CA LEU A 111 13.78 -10.60 -3.04
C LEU A 111 14.64 -9.35 -2.77
N LEU A 112 15.97 -9.49 -2.75
CA LEU A 112 16.88 -8.35 -2.59
C LEU A 112 16.80 -7.39 -3.79
N GLU A 113 16.70 -7.90 -5.02
CA GLU A 113 16.50 -7.08 -6.21
C GLU A 113 15.12 -6.37 -6.19
N GLU A 114 14.03 -7.09 -5.90
CA GLU A 114 12.68 -6.53 -5.74
C GLU A 114 12.69 -5.36 -4.73
N THR A 115 13.33 -5.53 -3.57
CA THR A 115 13.41 -4.46 -2.55
C THR A 115 14.28 -3.28 -2.97
N SER A 116 15.37 -3.51 -3.70
CA SER A 116 16.21 -2.46 -4.30
C SER A 116 15.43 -1.63 -5.33
N MET A 117 14.67 -2.30 -6.21
CA MET A 117 13.81 -1.65 -7.20
C MET A 117 12.69 -0.84 -6.56
N VAL A 118 12.05 -1.35 -5.49
CA VAL A 118 11.03 -0.61 -4.73
C VAL A 118 11.64 0.62 -4.05
N ARG A 119 12.84 0.50 -3.46
CA ARG A 119 13.56 1.63 -2.87
C ARG A 119 13.89 2.70 -3.91
N GLU A 120 14.40 2.31 -5.07
CA GLU A 120 14.77 3.23 -6.15
C GLU A 120 13.53 3.90 -6.78
N SER A 121 12.44 3.14 -6.97
CA SER A 121 11.16 3.68 -7.42
C SER A 121 10.59 4.68 -6.41
N ALA A 122 10.57 4.34 -5.12
CA ALA A 122 10.16 5.26 -4.06
C ALA A 122 11.06 6.51 -4.01
N HIS A 123 12.37 6.37 -4.18
CA HIS A 123 13.30 7.50 -4.24
C HIS A 123 13.04 8.42 -5.45
N ARG A 124 12.72 7.87 -6.62
CA ARG A 124 12.33 8.65 -7.81
C ARG A 124 11.00 9.36 -7.64
N LEU A 125 9.99 8.67 -7.11
CA LEU A 125 8.67 9.25 -6.80
C LEU A 125 8.82 10.38 -5.77
N LEU A 126 9.56 10.16 -4.68
CA LEU A 126 9.87 11.18 -3.68
C LEU A 126 10.67 12.34 -4.24
N GLY A 127 11.59 12.11 -5.19
CA GLY A 127 12.28 13.16 -5.94
C GLY A 127 11.32 14.10 -6.69
N GLY A 128 10.20 13.55 -7.19
CA GLY A 128 9.09 14.32 -7.78
C GLY A 128 8.28 15.12 -6.75
N PHE A 129 8.10 14.62 -5.53
CA PHE A 129 7.48 15.35 -4.40
C PHE A 129 8.38 16.47 -3.80
N GLY A 130 9.49 16.77 -4.48
CA GLY A 130 10.52 17.72 -4.10
C GLY A 130 11.77 17.01 -3.56
N ARG A 131 12.93 17.64 -3.74
CA ARG A 131 14.27 17.18 -3.31
C ARG A 131 14.45 17.18 -1.77
N ASN A 132 13.44 16.70 -1.05
CA ASN A 132 13.19 16.97 0.36
C ASN A 132 13.40 15.76 1.27
N PHE A 133 13.48 14.55 0.69
CA PHE A 133 13.71 13.28 1.39
C PHE A 133 15.04 12.60 1.00
N GLY A 134 15.82 13.21 0.11
CA GLY A 134 17.15 12.73 -0.28
C GLY A 134 18.20 13.11 0.76
N CYS A 135 18.33 12.33 1.83
CA CYS A 135 19.46 12.44 2.75
C CYS A 135 20.70 11.74 2.17
N GLY A 136 21.69 12.54 1.79
CA GLY A 136 23.08 12.06 1.82
C GLY A 136 23.52 11.83 3.27
N PHE A 137 24.42 10.89 3.49
CA PHE A 137 24.97 10.49 4.80
C PHE A 137 25.58 11.67 5.59
N GLU A 138 26.02 12.73 4.91
CA GLU A 138 26.70 13.89 5.48
C GLU A 138 25.75 15.09 5.72
N GLY A 139 24.75 14.89 6.57
CA GLY A 139 24.25 15.91 7.51
C GLY A 139 23.68 17.27 7.04
N ARG A 140 23.65 17.62 5.73
CA ARG A 140 23.27 18.99 5.31
C ARG A 140 22.49 19.14 4.00
N HIS A 141 21.40 18.39 3.85
CA HIS A 141 20.42 18.63 2.77
C HIS A 141 19.02 18.84 3.34
N GLY A 142 18.79 20.04 3.88
CA GLY A 142 17.43 20.48 4.21
C GLY A 142 16.58 20.60 2.95
N ALA A 143 15.31 20.22 3.07
CA ALA A 143 14.31 20.40 2.02
C ALA A 143 14.44 21.76 1.32
N GLN A 144 14.37 21.75 -0.02
CA GLN A 144 14.45 22.98 -0.81
C GLN A 144 13.11 23.71 -0.72
N LEU A 145 12.95 24.48 0.37
CA LEU A 145 11.77 25.32 0.59
C LEU A 145 11.68 26.37 -0.53
N PRO A 146 10.49 26.56 -1.12
CA PRO A 146 10.22 27.65 -2.06
C PRO A 146 10.81 28.99 -1.58
N PRO A 147 11.33 29.85 -2.48
CA PRO A 147 12.08 31.05 -2.10
C PRO A 147 11.37 31.96 -1.08
N TRP A 148 10.04 32.06 -1.18
CA TRP A 148 9.21 32.87 -0.27
C TRP A 148 9.13 32.28 1.16
N LEU A 149 9.06 30.95 1.31
CA LEU A 149 9.13 30.27 2.62
C LEU A 149 10.54 30.31 3.20
N SER A 150 11.56 30.18 2.35
CA SER A 150 12.96 30.37 2.75
C SER A 150 13.23 31.79 3.28
N PHE A 151 12.54 32.81 2.73
CA PHE A 151 12.61 34.19 3.23
C PHE A 151 11.90 34.35 4.59
N LEU A 152 10.71 33.78 4.75
CA LEU A 152 9.99 33.75 6.04
C LEU A 152 10.83 33.09 7.14
N ARG A 153 11.49 31.95 6.86
CA ARG A 153 12.40 31.29 7.81
C ARG A 153 13.54 32.21 8.24
N LYS A 154 14.27 32.81 7.29
CA LYS A 154 15.36 33.76 7.59
C LYS A 154 14.89 35.00 8.37
N ALA A 155 13.64 35.43 8.17
CA ALA A 155 13.06 36.55 8.90
C ALA A 155 12.57 36.18 10.31
N ALA A 156 12.28 34.90 10.57
CA ALA A 156 12.03 34.34 11.90
C ALA A 156 13.35 34.10 12.65
N GLU A 157 14.36 33.52 11.99
CA GLU A 157 15.72 33.32 12.52
C GLU A 157 16.35 34.64 12.99
N ARG A 158 16.24 35.72 12.20
CA ARG A 158 16.69 37.08 12.60
C ARG A 158 15.97 37.65 13.83
N ARG A 159 14.82 37.09 14.21
CA ARG A 159 14.05 37.44 15.42
C ARG A 159 14.22 36.41 16.54
N GLY A 160 15.15 35.46 16.39
CA GLY A 160 15.41 34.39 17.37
C GLY A 160 14.41 33.23 17.35
N VAL A 161 13.48 33.20 16.39
CA VAL A 161 12.40 32.18 16.33
C VAL A 161 12.80 31.05 15.39
N GLN A 162 12.89 29.83 15.91
CA GLN A 162 13.11 28.62 15.11
C GLN A 162 11.80 28.18 14.42
N LEU A 163 11.74 28.33 13.09
CA LEU A 163 10.55 28.03 12.31
C LEU A 163 10.73 26.73 11.49
N ALA A 164 10.08 25.65 11.95
CA ALA A 164 9.97 24.39 11.22
C ALA A 164 8.71 24.37 10.35
N PHE A 165 8.83 23.84 9.12
CA PHE A 165 7.71 23.65 8.21
C PHE A 165 7.41 22.17 8.04
N GLN A 166 6.12 21.81 7.95
CA GLN A 166 5.73 20.44 7.62
C GLN A 166 6.20 20.04 6.21
N PRO A 167 6.34 18.73 5.91
CA PRO A 167 6.56 18.21 4.56
C PRO A 167 5.53 18.68 3.51
N THR A 168 5.91 18.58 2.23
CA THR A 168 4.99 18.80 1.09
C THR A 168 3.89 17.72 1.08
N GLY A 169 2.66 18.09 0.72
CA GLY A 169 1.51 17.17 0.66
C GLY A 169 0.75 16.91 1.98
N MET A 170 1.05 17.64 3.06
CA MET A 170 0.24 17.60 4.28
C MET A 170 -0.84 18.70 4.25
N THR A 171 -2.10 18.33 4.51
CA THR A 171 -3.26 19.25 4.49
C THR A 171 -3.08 20.50 5.38
N ARG A 172 -2.46 20.33 6.56
CA ARG A 172 -2.12 21.45 7.46
C ARG A 172 -1.13 22.44 6.84
N ARG A 173 -0.25 22.00 5.95
CA ARG A 173 0.67 22.89 5.20
C ARG A 173 -0.06 23.64 4.09
N GLU A 174 -1.00 23.00 3.42
CA GLU A 174 -1.81 23.61 2.34
C GLU A 174 -2.75 24.69 2.87
N GLN A 175 -3.30 24.49 4.07
CA GLN A 175 -4.07 25.49 4.81
C GLN A 175 -3.20 26.64 5.33
N ASN A 176 -1.91 26.41 5.59
CA ASN A 176 -1.00 27.43 6.11
C ASN A 176 -0.54 28.39 5.01
N ARG A 177 -1.16 29.58 4.99
CA ARG A 177 -0.82 30.69 4.07
C ARG A 177 0.07 31.77 4.72
N SER A 178 0.82 31.44 5.78
CA SER A 178 1.68 32.42 6.46
C SER A 178 2.78 32.92 5.52
N ARG A 179 2.78 34.23 5.24
CA ARG A 179 3.74 34.89 4.35
C ARG A 179 4.52 35.96 5.11
N HIS A 180 5.76 36.24 4.70
CA HIS A 180 6.51 37.38 5.22
C HIS A 180 6.27 38.61 4.34
N ASP A 181 5.60 39.62 4.90
CA ASP A 181 5.41 40.90 4.22
C ASP A 181 6.66 41.78 4.42
N ARG A 182 7.33 42.15 3.33
CA ARG A 182 8.59 42.92 3.32
C ARG A 182 8.45 44.41 3.67
N ARG A 183 7.28 44.85 4.13
CA ARG A 183 6.95 46.28 4.32
C ARG A 183 7.22 46.78 5.75
N TYR A 184 7.65 45.89 6.64
CA TYR A 184 8.11 46.11 8.02
C TYR A 184 9.25 45.13 8.36
#